data_AF-A0A124SFR0-F1
#
_entry.id   AF-A0A124SFR0-F1
#
_cell.length_a   1.000
_cell.length_b   1.000
_cell.length_c   1.000
_cell.angle_alpha   90.00
_cell.angle_beta   90.00
_cell.angle_gamma   90.00
#
_symmetry.space_group_name_H-M   'P 1'
#
loop_
_entity.id
_entity.type
_entity.pdbx_description
1 polymer ?
#
loop_
_entity_poly.entity_id
_entity_poly.type
_entity_poly.pdbx_seq_one_letter_code
_entity_poly.pdbx_strand_id
1 'polypeptide(L)'
;MPPKKMGVNSKAEAAKARKSATEAERKEKEARDKEEKYWREAEGAKSRAAKKREEESEKRAEAAARKAEARRLAEIEEKELEKSLKKVDKKTTRVAIPVPKVTEAELRRRKEEEQAQILKKAEEDKRKQSRTAKEEEYEKMILVENTNRDDAIIEARSVEEAIAQMSVADSLPVDKHPEKRLKASFKAFEEAELPQLKAEKPGLTHTQYKDMIWKLWKKSPDNPLNQVAEK
;
A
#
# COMPACT_ATOMS: atom_id res chain seq x y z
N MET A 1 -54.43 -22.92 -10.85
CA MET A 1 -53.09 -23.51 -10.94
C MET A 1 -52.23 -22.94 -9.81
N PRO A 2 -51.64 -23.76 -8.93
CA PRO A 2 -50.79 -23.25 -7.86
C PRO A 2 -49.51 -22.62 -8.46
N PRO A 3 -49.04 -21.47 -7.93
CA PRO A 3 -47.84 -20.83 -8.45
C PRO A 3 -46.63 -21.76 -8.26
N LYS A 4 -45.86 -21.94 -9.35
CA LYS A 4 -44.61 -22.71 -9.35
C LYS A 4 -43.71 -22.16 -8.26
N LYS A 5 -43.37 -23.00 -7.28
CA LYS A 5 -42.39 -22.72 -6.22
C LYS A 5 -41.01 -22.57 -6.88
N MET A 6 -40.71 -21.39 -7.43
CA MET A 6 -39.37 -21.08 -7.91
C MET A 6 -38.47 -20.98 -6.68
N GLY A 7 -37.53 -21.90 -6.56
CA GLY A 7 -36.46 -21.83 -5.55
C GLY A 7 -35.81 -20.45 -5.59
N VAL A 8 -35.46 -19.94 -4.42
CA VAL A 8 -34.90 -18.59 -4.27
C VAL A 8 -33.60 -18.48 -5.07
N ASN A 9 -33.44 -17.39 -5.83
CA ASN A 9 -32.26 -17.18 -6.67
C ASN A 9 -31.00 -17.08 -5.77
N SER A 10 -30.04 -17.99 -5.97
CA SER A 10 -28.78 -18.05 -5.20
C SER A 10 -28.06 -16.69 -5.09
N LYS A 11 -28.11 -15.86 -6.15
CA LYS A 11 -27.52 -14.50 -6.13
C LYS A 11 -28.28 -13.56 -5.18
N ALA A 12 -29.60 -13.70 -5.10
CA ALA A 12 -30.43 -12.93 -4.17
C ALA A 12 -30.23 -13.38 -2.72
N GLU A 13 -30.05 -14.68 -2.48
CA GLU A 13 -29.70 -15.20 -1.16
C GLU A 13 -28.32 -14.73 -0.71
N ALA A 14 -27.31 -14.79 -1.59
CA ALA A 14 -25.97 -14.28 -1.29
C ALA A 14 -25.97 -12.76 -1.00
N ALA A 15 -26.79 -11.98 -1.71
CA ALA A 15 -26.94 -10.55 -1.44
C ALA A 15 -27.63 -10.28 -0.10
N LYS A 16 -28.66 -11.06 0.25
CA LYS A 16 -29.32 -10.99 1.56
C LYS A 16 -28.37 -11.39 2.69
N ALA A 17 -27.59 -12.45 2.51
CA ALA A 17 -26.59 -12.93 3.47
C ALA A 17 -25.50 -11.87 3.75
N ARG A 18 -25.03 -11.16 2.70
CA ARG A 18 -24.09 -10.05 2.87
C ARG A 18 -24.71 -8.90 3.67
N LYS A 19 -25.94 -8.52 3.34
CA LYS A 19 -26.65 -7.45 4.08
C LYS A 19 -26.86 -7.83 5.54
N SER A 20 -27.29 -9.07 5.82
CA SER A 20 -27.47 -9.53 7.20
C SER A 20 -26.14 -9.63 7.96
N ALA A 21 -25.05 -10.01 7.29
CA ALA A 21 -23.71 -10.02 7.91
C ALA A 21 -23.26 -8.61 8.28
N THR A 22 -23.39 -7.63 7.36
CA THR A 22 -23.04 -6.23 7.67
C THR A 22 -23.93 -5.62 8.76
N GLU A 23 -25.21 -6.01 8.81
CA GLU A 23 -26.11 -5.56 9.86
C GLU A 23 -25.77 -6.21 11.21
N ALA A 24 -25.37 -7.49 11.21
CA ALA A 24 -24.90 -8.19 12.39
C ALA A 24 -23.60 -7.58 12.93
N GLU A 25 -22.60 -7.32 12.08
CA GLU A 25 -21.35 -6.63 12.47
C GLU A 25 -21.62 -5.24 13.05
N ARG A 26 -22.55 -4.50 12.43
CA ARG A 26 -22.95 -3.18 12.95
C ARG A 26 -23.62 -3.30 14.32
N LYS A 27 -24.53 -4.26 14.51
CA LYS A 27 -25.20 -4.49 15.79
C LYS A 27 -24.21 -4.97 16.86
N GLU A 28 -23.25 -5.82 16.50
CA GLU A 28 -22.19 -6.28 17.39
C GLU A 28 -21.29 -5.12 17.81
N LYS A 29 -20.91 -4.25 16.86
CA LYS A 29 -20.15 -3.03 17.17
C LYS A 29 -20.95 -2.09 18.08
N GLU A 30 -22.22 -1.85 17.79
CA GLU A 30 -23.09 -1.02 18.64
C GLU A 30 -23.28 -1.64 20.03
N ALA A 31 -23.36 -2.97 20.15
CA ALA A 31 -23.45 -3.68 21.42
C ALA A 31 -22.16 -3.56 22.22
N ARG A 32 -21.00 -3.76 21.56
CA ARG A 32 -19.68 -3.57 22.16
C ARG A 32 -19.47 -2.14 22.62
N ASP A 33 -19.83 -1.15 21.80
CA ASP A 33 -19.72 0.26 22.15
C ASP A 33 -20.62 0.63 23.34
N LYS A 34 -21.82 0.03 23.43
CA LYS A 34 -22.71 0.20 24.59
C LYS A 34 -22.14 -0.43 25.85
N GLU A 35 -21.57 -1.64 25.74
CA GLU A 35 -20.91 -2.32 26.84
C GLU A 35 -19.67 -1.55 27.31
N GLU A 36 -18.82 -1.09 26.40
CA GLU A 36 -17.65 -0.26 26.72
C GLU A 36 -18.06 1.06 27.39
N LYS A 37 -19.13 1.70 26.92
CA LYS A 37 -19.70 2.89 27.57
C LYS A 37 -20.23 2.58 28.96
N TYR A 38 -20.98 1.49 29.12
CA TYR A 38 -21.49 1.06 30.42
C TYR A 38 -20.35 0.81 31.41
N TRP A 39 -19.28 0.12 30.99
CA TRP A 39 -18.10 -0.10 31.82
C TRP A 39 -17.35 1.20 32.13
N ARG A 40 -17.21 2.10 31.16
CA ARG A 40 -16.57 3.42 31.37
C ARG A 40 -17.36 4.30 32.35
N GLU A 41 -18.68 4.28 32.27
CA GLU A 41 -19.56 5.00 33.20
C GLU A 41 -19.52 4.37 34.60
N ALA A 42 -19.47 3.04 34.69
CA ALA A 42 -19.35 2.30 35.96
C ALA A 42 -17.98 2.50 36.64
N GLU A 43 -16.90 2.66 35.87
CA GLU A 43 -15.55 2.97 36.38
C GLU A 43 -15.47 4.39 36.99
N GLY A 44 -16.39 5.27 36.62
CA GLY A 44 -16.51 6.61 37.15
C GLY A 44 -15.33 7.53 36.76
N ALA A 45 -15.30 8.72 37.36
CA ALA A 45 -14.20 9.65 37.11
C ALA A 45 -12.91 9.14 37.76
N LYS A 46 -11.88 8.85 36.95
CA LYS A 46 -10.52 8.54 37.43
C LYS A 46 -10.08 9.59 38.46
N SER A 47 -9.54 9.13 39.59
CA SER A 47 -9.05 10.01 40.65
C SER A 47 -7.97 10.98 40.13
N ARG A 48 -7.81 12.14 40.76
CA ARG A 48 -6.77 13.13 40.37
C ARG A 48 -5.36 12.51 40.35
N ALA A 49 -5.09 11.54 41.21
CA ALA A 49 -3.83 10.79 41.23
C ALA A 49 -3.68 9.86 40.02
N ALA A 50 -4.75 9.16 39.62
CA ALA A 50 -4.74 8.32 38.42
C ALA A 50 -4.54 9.15 37.14
N LYS A 51 -5.23 10.30 37.03
CA LYS A 51 -5.04 11.25 35.92
C LYS A 51 -3.60 11.77 35.83
N LYS A 52 -3.01 12.15 36.97
CA LYS A 52 -1.61 12.60 37.02
C LYS A 52 -0.62 11.51 36.58
N ARG A 53 -0.89 10.24 36.95
CA ARG A 53 -0.04 9.10 36.57
C ARG A 53 -0.16 8.78 35.08
N GLU A 54 -1.37 8.89 34.51
CA GLU A 54 -1.63 8.71 33.08
C GLU A 54 -0.91 9.79 32.26
N GLU A 55 -1.07 11.08 32.62
CA GLU A 55 -0.40 12.21 31.97
C GLU A 55 1.14 12.12 32.05
N GLU A 56 1.70 11.71 33.20
CA GLU A 56 3.14 11.49 33.33
C GLU A 56 3.62 10.31 32.47
N SER A 57 2.83 9.25 32.37
CA SER A 57 3.14 8.10 31.51
C SER A 57 3.05 8.44 30.02
N GLU A 58 2.06 9.24 29.62
CA GLU A 58 1.89 9.76 28.26
C GLU A 58 3.04 10.69 27.89
N LYS A 59 3.41 11.63 28.77
CA LYS A 59 4.55 12.52 28.55
C LYS A 59 5.87 11.77 28.46
N ARG A 60 6.04 10.71 29.25
CA ARG A 60 7.22 9.83 29.18
C ARG A 60 7.23 8.99 27.90
N ALA A 61 6.07 8.51 27.45
CA ALA A 61 5.92 7.78 26.20
C ALA A 61 6.16 8.67 24.99
N GLU A 62 5.64 9.90 24.98
CA GLU A 62 5.88 10.90 23.93
C GLU A 62 7.35 11.29 23.86
N ALA A 63 8.01 11.54 25.01
CA ALA A 63 9.44 11.81 25.06
C ALA A 63 10.27 10.62 24.55
N ALA A 64 9.87 9.38 24.87
CA ALA A 64 10.51 8.17 24.36
C ALA A 64 10.30 8.00 22.85
N ALA A 65 9.09 8.29 22.34
CA ALA A 65 8.77 8.24 20.93
C ALA A 65 9.56 9.28 20.14
N ARG A 66 9.60 10.54 20.62
CA ARG A 66 10.41 11.60 20.02
C ARG A 66 11.90 11.27 20.03
N LYS A 67 12.40 10.66 21.10
CA LYS A 67 13.79 10.19 21.17
C LYS A 67 14.06 9.02 20.22
N ALA A 68 13.11 8.11 20.05
CA ALA A 68 13.23 6.99 19.13
C ALA A 68 13.20 7.45 17.66
N GLU A 69 12.35 8.42 17.32
CA GLU A 69 12.30 9.04 16.00
C GLU A 69 13.60 9.81 15.70
N ALA A 70 14.09 10.62 16.65
CA ALA A 70 15.37 11.31 16.51
C ALA A 70 16.54 10.31 16.32
N ARG A 71 16.54 9.20 17.06
CA ARG A 71 17.54 8.13 16.88
C ARG A 71 17.43 7.47 15.51
N ARG A 72 16.20 7.22 15.02
CA ARG A 72 15.96 6.64 13.70
C ARG A 72 16.47 7.57 12.60
N LEU A 73 16.23 8.88 12.71
CA LEU A 73 16.75 9.87 11.77
C LEU A 73 18.28 9.91 11.79
N ALA A 74 18.90 9.94 12.98
CA ALA A 74 20.36 9.89 13.11
C ALA A 74 20.97 8.60 12.53
N GLU A 75 20.32 7.45 12.68
CA GLU A 75 20.76 6.18 12.09
C GLU A 75 20.61 6.18 10.56
N ILE A 76 19.60 6.86 10.02
CA ILE A 76 19.46 7.05 8.57
C ILE A 76 20.60 7.94 8.05
N GLU A 77 20.89 9.06 8.72
CA GLU A 77 22.00 9.95 8.37
C GLU A 77 23.35 9.23 8.47
N GLU A 78 23.58 8.45 9.53
CA GLU A 78 24.81 7.65 9.69
C GLU A 78 24.93 6.60 8.60
N LYS A 79 23.83 5.95 8.18
CA LYS A 79 23.84 5.01 7.06
C LYS A 79 24.06 5.70 5.72
N GLU A 80 23.60 6.94 5.53
CA GLU A 80 23.89 7.72 4.33
C GLU A 80 25.35 8.19 4.29
N LEU A 81 25.90 8.58 5.45
CA LEU A 81 27.32 8.83 5.63
C LEU A 81 28.15 7.55 5.41
N GLU A 82 27.73 6.41 5.95
CA GLU A 82 28.41 5.13 5.71
C GLU A 82 28.33 4.76 4.23
N LYS A 83 27.17 4.87 3.57
CA LYS A 83 27.03 4.60 2.13
C LYS A 83 27.87 5.54 1.26
N SER A 84 28.01 6.81 1.65
CA SER A 84 28.88 7.76 0.94
C SER A 84 30.36 7.46 1.21
N LEU A 85 30.73 7.02 2.41
CA LEU A 85 32.08 6.56 2.76
C LEU A 85 32.42 5.19 2.13
N LYS A 86 31.43 4.34 1.87
CA LYS A 86 31.58 2.96 1.39
C LYS A 86 31.56 2.84 -0.14
N LYS A 87 31.66 3.96 -0.86
CA LYS A 87 31.96 3.98 -2.30
C LYS A 87 33.36 4.53 -2.53
N VAL A 88 34.38 3.70 -2.31
CA VAL A 88 35.42 3.35 -3.31
C VAL A 88 36.12 2.09 -2.79
N ASP A 89 35.69 0.92 -3.28
CA ASP A 89 36.58 -0.25 -3.33
C ASP A 89 37.65 0.01 -4.41
N LYS A 90 38.79 0.56 -3.97
CA LYS A 90 40.09 0.31 -4.61
C LYS A 90 40.87 -0.59 -3.66
N LYS A 91 40.67 -1.89 -3.87
CA LYS A 91 41.36 -3.06 -3.32
C LYS A 91 42.84 -2.76 -3.05
N THR A 92 43.36 -3.16 -1.89
CA THR A 92 44.75 -3.01 -1.37
C THR A 92 45.06 -1.69 -0.66
N THR A 93 45.25 -1.75 0.67
CA THR A 93 46.32 -1.08 1.45
C THR A 93 46.07 -1.32 2.94
N ARG A 94 46.50 -2.49 3.42
CA ARG A 94 46.83 -2.71 4.83
C ARG A 94 48.25 -2.15 5.06
N VAL A 95 48.42 -0.85 5.19
CA VAL A 95 49.63 -0.25 5.80
C VAL A 95 49.21 1.07 6.44
N ALA A 96 49.59 1.25 7.70
CA ALA A 96 49.53 2.46 8.53
C ALA A 96 49.03 3.72 7.82
N ILE A 97 47.89 4.28 8.25
CA ILE A 97 47.37 5.57 7.78
C ILE A 97 48.38 6.65 8.21
N PRO A 98 49.16 7.26 7.29
CA PRO A 98 49.82 8.52 7.60
C PRO A 98 48.73 9.58 7.52
N VAL A 99 48.54 10.34 8.59
CA VAL A 99 47.69 11.55 8.53
C VAL A 99 48.18 12.35 7.31
N PRO A 100 47.34 12.62 6.30
CA PRO A 100 47.78 13.32 5.11
C PRO A 100 48.35 14.65 5.55
N LYS A 101 49.64 14.89 5.29
CA LYS A 101 50.31 16.15 5.60
C LYS A 101 49.66 17.20 4.71
N VAL A 102 48.64 17.86 5.23
CA VAL A 102 47.94 18.95 4.56
C VAL A 102 48.99 20.00 4.25
N THR A 103 49.23 20.26 2.98
CA THR A 103 50.19 21.28 2.57
C THR A 103 49.68 22.65 3.00
N GLU A 104 50.56 23.62 3.25
CA GLU A 104 50.14 24.96 3.71
C GLU A 104 49.12 25.59 2.74
N ALA A 105 49.23 25.32 1.44
CA ALA A 105 48.29 25.76 0.42
C ALA A 105 46.86 25.22 0.64
N GLU A 106 46.75 23.97 1.06
CA GLU A 106 45.46 23.31 1.28
C GLU A 106 44.81 23.74 2.60
N LEU A 107 45.62 24.06 3.63
CA LEU A 107 45.14 24.73 4.85
C LEU A 107 44.65 26.16 4.57
N ARG A 108 45.34 26.91 3.71
CA ARG A 108 44.88 28.26 3.31
C ARG A 108 43.58 28.19 2.52
N ARG A 109 43.47 27.28 1.56
CA ARG A 109 42.23 27.07 0.79
C ARG A 109 41.06 26.69 1.69
N ARG A 110 41.26 25.79 2.65
CA ARG A 110 40.21 25.39 3.60
C ARG A 110 39.78 26.55 4.51
N LYS A 111 40.72 27.38 4.96
CA LYS A 111 40.41 28.60 5.74
C LYS A 111 39.66 29.63 4.90
N GLU A 112 40.02 29.81 3.63
CA GLU A 112 39.32 30.71 2.71
C GLU A 112 37.90 30.21 2.42
N GLU A 113 37.72 28.91 2.19
CA GLU A 113 36.40 28.28 2.03
C GLU A 113 35.54 28.42 3.30
N GLU A 114 36.12 28.24 4.49
CA GLU A 114 35.43 28.43 5.77
C GLU A 114 35.03 29.90 5.99
N GLN A 115 35.95 30.84 5.70
CA GLN A 115 35.64 32.27 5.76
C GLN A 115 34.56 32.67 4.75
N ALA A 116 34.62 32.15 3.52
CA ALA A 116 33.61 32.38 2.51
C ALA A 116 32.24 31.82 2.94
N GLN A 117 32.19 30.67 3.62
CA GLN A 117 30.96 30.12 4.18
C GLN A 117 30.41 30.97 5.34
N ILE A 118 31.29 31.49 6.21
CA ILE A 118 30.89 32.39 7.29
C ILE A 118 30.32 33.69 6.72
N LEU A 119 30.94 34.25 5.68
CA LEU A 119 30.46 35.46 5.00
C LEU A 119 29.12 35.21 4.30
N LYS A 120 28.94 34.08 3.61
CA LYS A 120 27.65 33.70 3.01
C LYS A 120 26.55 33.55 4.06
N LYS A 121 26.84 32.90 5.18
CA LYS A 121 25.87 32.79 6.29
C LYS A 121 25.54 34.15 6.90
N ALA A 122 26.54 35.01 7.09
CA ALA A 122 26.33 36.36 7.60
C ALA A 122 25.52 37.23 6.63
N GLU A 123 25.73 37.08 5.32
CA GLU A 123 24.94 37.73 4.27
C GLU A 123 23.49 37.21 4.27
N GLU A 124 23.30 35.89 4.35
CA GLU A 124 21.97 35.28 4.49
C GLU A 124 21.24 35.74 5.74
N ASP A 125 21.93 35.86 6.87
CA ASP A 125 21.31 36.33 8.12
C ASP A 125 20.99 37.82 8.09
N LYS A 126 21.87 38.65 7.51
CA LYS A 126 21.56 40.07 7.24
C LYS A 126 20.37 40.20 6.29
N ARG A 127 20.26 39.32 5.30
CA ARG A 127 19.17 39.30 4.33
C ARG A 127 17.84 38.81 4.92
N LYS A 128 17.88 37.85 5.85
CA LYS A 128 16.72 37.47 6.68
C LYS A 128 16.28 38.64 7.56
N GLN A 129 17.23 39.40 8.11
CA GLN A 129 16.93 40.59 8.93
C GLN A 129 16.38 41.76 8.12
N SER A 130 16.82 41.96 6.87
CA SER A 130 16.35 43.07 6.02
C SER A 130 14.93 42.89 5.47
N ARG A 131 14.29 41.72 5.65
CA ARG A 131 12.93 41.41 5.16
C ARG A 131 12.71 41.69 3.67
N THR A 132 13.77 41.74 2.87
CA THR A 132 13.69 41.91 1.41
C THR A 132 13.69 40.53 0.75
N ALA A 133 12.52 40.11 0.24
CA ALA A 133 12.37 38.86 -0.51
C ALA A 133 13.31 38.85 -1.73
N LYS A 134 13.83 37.67 -2.08
CA LYS A 134 14.65 37.52 -3.30
C LYS A 134 13.79 37.80 -4.52
N GLU A 135 14.37 38.38 -5.57
CA GLU A 135 13.72 38.49 -6.88
C GLU A 135 13.28 37.11 -7.40
N GLU A 136 14.07 36.06 -7.13
CA GLU A 136 13.74 34.65 -7.40
C GLU A 136 12.52 34.14 -6.61
N GLU A 137 12.31 34.59 -5.38
CA GLU A 137 11.14 34.22 -4.56
C GLU A 137 9.88 34.95 -5.03
N TYR A 138 10.04 36.19 -5.48
CA TYR A 138 8.97 36.98 -6.10
C TYR A 138 8.58 36.41 -7.46
N GLU A 139 9.56 36.00 -8.26
CA GLU A 139 9.34 35.28 -9.53
C GLU A 139 8.60 33.97 -9.29
N LYS A 140 8.97 33.20 -8.25
CA LYS A 140 8.26 31.97 -7.87
C LYS A 140 6.83 32.19 -7.39
N MET A 141 6.55 33.34 -6.76
CA MET A 141 5.21 33.74 -6.34
C MET A 141 4.35 34.24 -7.51
N ILE A 142 4.97 34.79 -8.56
CA ILE A 142 4.28 35.23 -9.79
C ILE A 142 4.07 34.06 -10.75
N LEU A 143 5.03 33.13 -10.83
CA LEU A 143 5.00 31.93 -11.65
C LEU A 143 4.20 30.79 -11.00
N VAL A 144 3.10 31.13 -10.31
CA VAL A 144 2.15 30.13 -9.82
C VAL A 144 1.35 29.65 -11.03
N GLU A 145 1.49 28.37 -11.35
CA GLU A 145 0.80 27.75 -12.48
C GLU A 145 -0.72 27.91 -12.35
N ASN A 146 -1.37 28.29 -13.45
CA ASN A 146 -2.80 28.54 -13.48
C ASN A 146 -3.55 27.21 -13.64
N THR A 147 -3.93 26.63 -12.51
CA THR A 147 -4.65 25.35 -12.42
C THR A 147 -6.06 25.37 -13.04
N ASN A 148 -6.56 26.55 -13.47
CA ASN A 148 -7.82 26.62 -14.22
C ASN A 148 -7.69 26.11 -15.67
N ARG A 149 -6.47 25.78 -16.11
CA ARG A 149 -6.16 25.22 -17.43
C ARG A 149 -5.52 23.83 -17.35
N ASP A 150 -5.64 23.14 -16.22
CA ASP A 150 -5.11 21.79 -16.09
C ASP A 150 -5.99 20.79 -16.87
N ASP A 151 -5.43 20.20 -17.93
CA ASP A 151 -6.02 19.12 -18.73
C ASP A 151 -6.21 17.80 -17.93
N ALA A 152 -5.91 17.81 -16.63
CA ALA A 152 -6.17 16.72 -15.69
C ALA A 152 -7.66 16.60 -15.31
N ILE A 153 -8.48 17.62 -15.60
CA ILE A 153 -9.92 17.59 -15.34
C ILE A 153 -10.61 16.85 -16.49
N ILE A 154 -11.03 15.62 -16.22
CA ILE A 154 -11.81 14.82 -17.15
C ILE A 154 -13.25 15.39 -17.19
N GLU A 155 -13.51 16.29 -18.12
CA GLU A 155 -14.86 16.79 -18.39
C GLU A 155 -15.64 15.76 -19.19
N ALA A 156 -16.66 15.15 -18.58
CA ALA A 156 -17.63 14.30 -19.28
C ALA A 156 -19.03 14.90 -19.15
N ARG A 157 -19.70 15.13 -20.27
CA ARG A 157 -21.03 15.75 -20.32
C ARG A 157 -22.17 14.73 -20.41
N SER A 158 -21.81 13.46 -20.63
CA SER A 158 -22.73 12.32 -20.67
C SER A 158 -22.22 11.17 -19.81
N VAL A 159 -23.14 10.34 -19.31
CA VAL A 159 -22.82 9.13 -18.54
C VAL A 159 -21.95 8.17 -19.35
N GLU A 160 -22.25 8.00 -20.64
CA GLU A 160 -21.49 7.12 -21.54
C GLU A 160 -20.04 7.62 -21.74
N GLU A 161 -19.87 8.94 -21.84
CA GLU A 161 -18.58 9.60 -22.02
C GLU A 161 -17.72 9.49 -20.75
N ALA A 162 -18.34 9.64 -19.57
CA ALA A 162 -17.66 9.43 -18.30
C ALA A 162 -17.18 7.98 -18.15
N ILE A 163 -18.01 7.01 -18.53
CA ILE A 163 -17.65 5.58 -18.48
C ILE A 163 -16.47 5.29 -19.43
N ALA A 164 -16.49 5.82 -20.65
CA ALA A 164 -15.43 5.61 -21.62
C ALA A 164 -14.09 6.18 -21.14
N GLN A 165 -14.08 7.42 -20.62
CA GLN A 165 -12.88 8.10 -20.13
C GLN A 165 -12.33 7.48 -18.83
N MET A 166 -13.19 6.88 -18.00
CA MET A 166 -12.78 6.15 -16.79
C MET A 166 -12.40 4.68 -17.07
N SER A 167 -12.72 4.15 -18.26
CA SER A 167 -12.40 2.76 -18.60
C SER A 167 -10.94 2.60 -19.03
N VAL A 168 -10.10 2.21 -18.07
CA VAL A 168 -8.74 1.73 -18.37
C VAL A 168 -8.86 0.36 -19.05
N ALA A 169 -8.32 0.24 -20.27
CA ALA A 169 -8.39 -0.97 -21.07
C ALA A 169 -7.97 -2.24 -20.29
N ASP A 170 -8.94 -3.14 -20.11
CA ASP A 170 -8.88 -4.56 -19.80
C ASP A 170 -7.58 -5.13 -19.20
N SER A 171 -7.42 -4.97 -17.89
CA SER A 171 -7.00 -6.10 -17.03
C SER A 171 -8.22 -6.61 -16.29
N LEU A 172 -9.13 -7.28 -17.01
CA LEU A 172 -10.35 -7.84 -16.41
C LEU A 172 -9.98 -8.69 -15.20
N PRO A 173 -10.44 -8.33 -13.99
CA PRO A 173 -10.29 -9.18 -12.82
C PRO A 173 -10.99 -10.52 -13.10
N VAL A 174 -10.33 -11.63 -12.73
CA VAL A 174 -10.84 -13.01 -12.83
C VAL A 174 -12.35 -13.02 -12.56
N ASP A 175 -13.11 -13.47 -13.58
CA ASP A 175 -14.57 -13.46 -13.55
C ASP A 175 -15.08 -14.15 -12.28
N LYS A 176 -15.70 -13.35 -11.40
CA LYS A 176 -16.16 -13.78 -10.08
C LYS A 176 -17.33 -14.78 -10.17
N HIS A 177 -17.88 -15.06 -11.35
CA HIS A 177 -19.00 -15.97 -11.52
C HIS A 177 -18.54 -17.44 -11.49
N PRO A 178 -19.01 -18.25 -10.53
CA PRO A 178 -18.62 -19.65 -10.40
C PRO A 178 -19.04 -20.48 -11.63
N GLU A 179 -20.19 -20.17 -12.23
CA GLU A 179 -20.71 -20.87 -13.42
C GLU A 179 -19.84 -20.64 -14.67
N LYS A 180 -19.27 -19.44 -14.84
CA LYS A 180 -18.37 -19.13 -15.96
C LYS A 180 -16.98 -19.69 -15.75
N ARG A 181 -16.49 -19.67 -14.50
CA ARG A 181 -15.24 -20.36 -14.11
C ARG A 181 -15.35 -21.87 -14.29
N LEU A 182 -16.50 -22.47 -14.01
CA LEU A 182 -16.75 -23.90 -14.21
C LEU A 182 -16.46 -24.33 -15.66
N LYS A 183 -17.04 -23.60 -16.62
CA LYS A 183 -16.89 -23.91 -18.05
C LYS A 183 -15.49 -23.60 -18.58
N ALA A 184 -14.90 -22.50 -18.11
CA ALA A 184 -13.54 -22.11 -18.50
C ALA A 184 -12.47 -23.07 -17.94
N SER A 185 -12.56 -23.41 -16.65
CA SER A 185 -11.65 -24.38 -16.00
C SER A 185 -11.82 -25.79 -16.58
N PHE A 186 -13.05 -26.24 -16.83
CA PHE A 186 -13.28 -27.52 -17.49
C PHE A 186 -12.68 -27.55 -18.90
N LYS A 187 -12.83 -26.48 -19.68
CA LYS A 187 -12.25 -26.41 -21.03
C LYS A 187 -10.71 -26.43 -21.00
N ALA A 188 -10.09 -25.69 -20.08
CA ALA A 188 -8.64 -25.70 -19.90
C ALA A 188 -8.12 -27.08 -19.48
N PHE A 189 -8.84 -27.76 -18.58
CA PHE A 189 -8.52 -29.12 -18.15
C PHE A 189 -8.75 -30.15 -19.26
N GLU A 190 -9.82 -30.00 -20.05
CA GLU A 190 -10.09 -30.84 -21.23
C GLU A 190 -8.95 -30.73 -22.26
N GLU A 191 -8.49 -29.52 -22.58
CA GLU A 191 -7.40 -29.32 -23.55
C GLU A 191 -6.06 -29.90 -23.05
N ALA A 192 -5.80 -29.89 -21.74
CA ALA A 192 -4.57 -30.44 -21.14
C ALA A 192 -4.59 -31.98 -21.02
N GLU A 193 -5.73 -32.56 -20.63
CA GLU A 193 -5.84 -34.00 -20.35
C GLU A 193 -6.20 -34.82 -21.59
N LEU A 194 -6.91 -34.26 -22.56
CA LEU A 194 -7.37 -34.99 -23.74
C LEU A 194 -6.23 -35.57 -24.60
N PRO A 195 -5.08 -34.89 -24.79
CA PRO A 195 -3.91 -35.48 -25.43
C PRO A 195 -3.28 -36.61 -24.61
N GLN A 196 -3.18 -36.47 -23.29
CA GLN A 196 -2.60 -37.50 -22.40
C GLN A 196 -3.46 -38.76 -22.39
N LEU A 197 -4.78 -38.61 -22.30
CA LEU A 197 -5.73 -39.72 -22.28
C LEU A 197 -5.78 -40.48 -23.61
N LYS A 198 -5.59 -39.77 -24.74
CA LYS A 198 -5.46 -40.38 -26.07
C LYS A 198 -4.17 -41.19 -26.21
N ALA A 199 -3.08 -40.73 -25.58
CA ALA A 199 -1.81 -41.45 -25.58
C ALA A 199 -1.85 -42.70 -24.68
N GLU A 200 -2.49 -42.62 -23.51
CA GLU A 200 -2.55 -43.73 -22.56
C GLU A 200 -3.51 -44.84 -23.01
N LYS A 201 -4.66 -44.47 -23.58
CA LYS A 201 -5.72 -45.40 -23.99
C LYS A 201 -6.15 -45.13 -25.42
N PRO A 202 -5.35 -45.48 -26.44
CA PRO A 202 -5.77 -45.31 -27.82
C PRO A 202 -6.97 -46.22 -28.15
N GLY A 203 -7.95 -45.70 -28.91
CA GLY A 203 -9.09 -46.48 -29.42
C GLY A 203 -10.43 -46.25 -28.73
N LEU A 204 -10.51 -45.32 -27.78
CA LEU A 204 -11.78 -44.93 -27.15
C LEU A 204 -12.50 -43.85 -27.98
N THR A 205 -13.84 -43.80 -27.93
CA THR A 205 -14.59 -42.76 -28.63
C THR A 205 -14.42 -41.39 -27.94
N HIS A 206 -14.54 -40.30 -28.70
CA HIS A 206 -14.39 -38.94 -28.16
C HIS A 206 -15.33 -38.65 -26.99
N THR A 207 -16.56 -39.17 -27.03
CA THR A 207 -17.56 -39.05 -25.96
C THR A 207 -17.11 -39.75 -24.67
N GLN A 208 -16.50 -40.93 -24.79
CA GLN A 208 -16.00 -41.68 -23.63
C GLN A 208 -14.79 -40.99 -22.99
N TYR A 209 -13.88 -40.39 -23.78
CA TYR A 209 -12.81 -39.56 -23.21
C TYR A 209 -13.39 -38.36 -22.46
N LYS A 210 -14.39 -37.67 -23.01
CA LYS A 210 -15.07 -36.56 -22.33
C LYS A 210 -15.70 -36.96 -20.99
N ASP A 211 -16.35 -38.11 -20.94
CA ASP A 211 -16.92 -38.64 -19.69
C ASP A 211 -15.85 -38.96 -18.64
N MET A 212 -14.69 -39.48 -19.08
CA MET A 212 -13.56 -39.78 -18.19
C MET A 212 -12.88 -38.49 -17.69
N ILE A 213 -12.67 -37.51 -18.57
CA ILE A 213 -12.16 -36.18 -18.24
C ILE A 213 -13.12 -35.48 -17.27
N TRP A 214 -14.44 -35.56 -17.49
CA TRP A 214 -15.44 -34.98 -16.59
C TRP A 214 -15.40 -35.61 -15.18
N LYS A 215 -15.18 -36.93 -15.09
CA LYS A 215 -15.03 -37.63 -13.80
C LYS A 215 -13.74 -37.24 -13.07
N LEU A 216 -12.62 -37.13 -13.80
CA LEU A 216 -11.36 -36.66 -13.25
C LEU A 216 -11.49 -35.21 -12.78
N TRP A 217 -12.05 -34.34 -13.62
CA TRP A 217 -12.24 -32.94 -13.35
C TRP A 217 -13.12 -32.66 -12.12
N LYS A 218 -14.19 -33.44 -11.88
CA LYS A 218 -14.99 -33.34 -10.64
C LYS A 218 -14.15 -33.56 -9.37
N LYS A 219 -13.10 -34.38 -9.44
CA LYS A 219 -12.19 -34.68 -8.34
C LYS A 219 -10.94 -33.79 -8.34
N SER A 220 -10.64 -33.12 -9.45
CA SER A 220 -9.46 -32.27 -9.59
C SER A 220 -9.53 -31.03 -8.70
N PRO A 221 -8.38 -30.53 -8.23
CA PRO A 221 -8.28 -29.27 -7.49
C PRO A 221 -8.62 -28.04 -8.35
N ASP A 222 -8.59 -28.19 -9.68
CA ASP A 222 -8.96 -27.14 -10.65
C ASP A 222 -10.47 -26.91 -10.78
N ASN A 223 -11.29 -27.72 -10.11
CA ASN A 223 -12.72 -27.47 -10.05
C ASN A 223 -13.00 -26.34 -9.05
N PRO A 224 -13.51 -25.17 -9.48
CA PRO A 224 -13.79 -24.05 -8.59
C PRO A 224 -14.85 -24.38 -7.52
N LEU A 225 -15.63 -25.45 -7.65
CA LEU A 225 -16.50 -25.95 -6.56
C LEU A 225 -15.73 -26.57 -5.40
N ASN A 226 -14.61 -27.25 -5.67
CA ASN A 226 -13.77 -27.87 -4.64
C ASN A 226 -12.89 -26.82 -3.93
N GLN A 227 -12.55 -25.74 -4.63
CA GLN A 227 -11.74 -24.64 -4.08
C GLN A 227 -12.49 -23.76 -3.07
N VAL A 228 -13.83 -23.71 -3.12
CA VAL A 228 -14.64 -22.88 -2.20
C VAL A 228 -14.71 -23.50 -0.79
N ALA A 229 -14.39 -24.79 -0.64
CA ALA A 229 -14.42 -25.49 0.64
C ALA A 229 -13.14 -25.29 1.50
N GLU A 230 -12.06 -24.77 0.93
CA GLU A 230 -10.75 -24.57 1.59
C GLU A 230 -10.56 -23.14 2.13
N LYS A 231 -11.63 -22.51 2.62
CA LYS A 231 -11.55 -21.18 3.27
C LYS A 231 -12.36 -21.11 4.55
#